data_AF-A0A239I810-F1
#
_entry.id   AF-A0A239I810-F1
#
_cell.length_a   1.000
_cell.length_b   1.000
_cell.length_c   1.000
_cell.angle_alpha   90.00
_cell.angle_beta   90.00
_cell.angle_gamma   90.00
#
_symmetry.space_group_name_H-M   'P 1'
#
loop_
_entity.id
_entity.type
_entity.pdbx_description
1 polymer ?
#
loop_
_entity_poly.entity_id
_entity_poly.type
_entity_poly.pdbx_seq_one_letter_code
_entity_poly.pdbx_strand_id
1 'polypeptide(L)'
;MVVPSGSGVRTAGPGGTSADAPPTRRRPAPRRGTRWPATVLPGAAVVLVEALLVVAVLVGAGVAVTTATATATDGGPAVVVRTPDGEVVASVPLTGDGFAVGYRNSVYTTLAEERYRVLPDGRFALEQLAAEQVAVLEEYYAVPGAPRPAPPGDRLDHVAEPDPARPAVFERLNIAATDLGERTLYTPGAEPVPIWRLVTGEDATVLLEIER
;
A
#
# COMPACT_ATOMS: atom_id res chain seq x y z
N MET A 1 72.89 -19.43 -11.10
CA MET A 1 72.31 -20.67 -11.69
C MET A 1 70.91 -20.28 -12.18
N VAL A 2 70.84 -19.57 -13.30
CA VAL A 2 70.50 -20.06 -14.65
C VAL A 2 69.04 -20.55 -14.73
N VAL A 3 68.18 -19.68 -15.28
CA VAL A 3 66.92 -20.03 -15.96
C VAL A 3 67.28 -20.27 -17.44
N PRO A 4 66.65 -21.24 -18.12
CA PRO A 4 65.81 -20.89 -19.27
C PRO A 4 64.49 -21.68 -19.26
N SER A 5 63.33 -21.12 -19.62
CA SER A 5 62.93 -20.56 -20.94
C SER A 5 62.43 -21.64 -21.92
N GLY A 6 61.27 -21.36 -22.53
CA GLY A 6 60.82 -21.95 -23.79
C GLY A 6 59.35 -22.41 -23.74
N SER A 7 58.36 -21.63 -24.20
CA SER A 7 58.01 -21.36 -25.61
C SER A 7 57.22 -22.53 -26.25
N GLY A 8 56.05 -22.38 -26.85
CA GLY A 8 55.29 -21.19 -27.24
C GLY A 8 54.24 -21.53 -28.32
N VAL A 9 53.59 -20.46 -28.83
CA VAL A 9 53.00 -20.28 -30.18
C VAL A 9 51.63 -20.95 -30.42
N ARG A 10 50.50 -20.20 -30.44
CA ARG A 10 49.96 -19.21 -31.42
C ARG A 10 49.56 -19.79 -32.79
N THR A 11 48.32 -19.53 -33.18
CA THR A 11 47.81 -18.97 -34.46
C THR A 11 46.28 -19.18 -34.45
N ALA A 12 45.39 -18.42 -35.09
CA ALA A 12 45.34 -17.10 -35.71
C ALA A 12 43.83 -16.88 -36.06
N GLY A 13 43.35 -15.63 -36.13
CA GLY A 13 42.02 -15.27 -36.70
C GLY A 13 41.96 -15.52 -38.22
N PRO A 14 41.11 -14.84 -39.04
CA PRO A 14 40.47 -13.53 -38.79
C PRO A 14 39.06 -13.32 -39.43
N GLY A 15 38.52 -12.10 -39.30
CA GLY A 15 37.58 -11.48 -40.25
C GLY A 15 36.12 -11.48 -39.80
N GLY A 16 35.37 -10.37 -39.83
CA GLY A 16 35.64 -9.07 -40.42
C GLY A 16 34.60 -8.04 -39.97
N THR A 17 35.05 -6.80 -40.00
CA THR A 17 34.40 -5.52 -39.72
C THR A 17 33.47 -5.07 -40.85
N SER A 18 32.41 -4.33 -40.52
CA SER A 18 31.91 -3.09 -41.18
C SER A 18 30.61 -2.68 -40.45
N ALA A 19 30.58 -1.58 -39.70
CA ALA A 19 30.33 -0.21 -40.18
C ALA A 19 28.91 -0.04 -40.75
N ASP A 20 28.03 0.67 -40.04
CA ASP A 20 27.61 2.02 -40.44
C ASP A 20 26.50 2.59 -39.56
N ALA A 21 26.61 3.91 -39.33
CA ALA A 21 25.76 4.74 -38.50
C ALA A 21 24.59 5.37 -39.33
N PRO A 22 23.61 6.06 -38.68
CA PRO A 22 22.33 6.53 -39.25
C PRO A 22 22.52 7.88 -40.01
N PRO A 23 21.51 8.62 -40.56
CA PRO A 23 20.06 8.64 -40.28
C PRO A 23 19.14 8.87 -41.52
N THR A 24 17.81 8.97 -41.33
CA THR A 24 16.94 10.09 -41.78
C THR A 24 15.45 9.72 -42.00
N ARG A 25 14.60 10.56 -41.40
CA ARG A 25 13.35 11.17 -41.91
C ARG A 25 12.45 10.35 -42.84
N ARG A 26 11.16 10.27 -42.46
CA ARG A 26 10.06 10.88 -43.25
C ARG A 26 8.76 10.98 -42.45
N ARG A 27 8.37 12.24 -42.15
CA ARG A 27 6.99 12.68 -41.90
C ARG A 27 6.13 12.42 -43.15
N PRO A 28 4.82 12.18 -42.95
CA PRO A 28 3.82 12.72 -43.86
C PRO A 28 2.78 13.57 -43.11
N ALA A 29 2.70 14.83 -43.51
CA ALA A 29 1.48 15.65 -43.55
C ALA A 29 1.47 16.30 -44.96
N PRO A 30 0.40 16.91 -45.49
CA PRO A 30 -0.93 17.19 -44.93
C PRO A 30 -2.10 16.78 -45.89
N ARG A 31 -3.36 16.90 -45.46
CA ARG A 31 -4.44 17.28 -46.39
C ARG A 31 -5.59 18.00 -45.69
N ARG A 32 -5.69 19.30 -46.02
CA ARG A 32 -6.82 20.20 -45.75
C ARG A 32 -8.00 19.84 -46.65
N GLY A 33 -9.20 19.99 -46.09
CA GLY A 33 -10.22 20.87 -46.66
C GLY A 33 -11.45 20.21 -47.28
N THR A 34 -12.62 20.48 -46.68
CA THR A 34 -13.92 20.86 -47.29
C THR A 34 -14.97 20.82 -46.17
N ARG A 35 -15.37 21.93 -45.55
CA ARG A 35 -16.31 22.99 -45.95
C ARG A 35 -17.76 22.54 -46.27
N TRP A 36 -18.65 22.76 -45.28
CA TRP A 36 -20.06 23.26 -45.32
C TRP A 36 -21.14 22.37 -45.99
N PRO A 37 -22.46 22.50 -45.67
CA PRO A 37 -23.14 23.61 -44.99
C PRO A 37 -24.13 23.25 -43.86
N ALA A 38 -24.51 24.29 -43.12
CA ALA A 38 -25.68 24.36 -42.25
C ALA A 38 -26.98 24.43 -43.07
N THR A 39 -28.04 23.80 -42.55
CA THR A 39 -29.44 24.16 -42.86
C THR A 39 -30.28 24.08 -41.59
N VAL A 40 -31.26 24.95 -41.55
CA VAL A 40 -31.89 25.59 -40.38
C VAL A 40 -33.27 24.96 -40.08
N LEU A 41 -33.61 24.93 -38.78
CA LEU A 41 -34.91 24.95 -38.04
C LEU A 41 -36.23 25.09 -38.84
N PRO A 42 -37.45 24.75 -38.33
CA PRO A 42 -37.91 24.97 -36.93
C PRO A 42 -38.97 23.98 -36.35
N GLY A 43 -39.28 24.14 -35.06
CA GLY A 43 -40.39 23.44 -34.39
C GLY A 43 -40.49 23.74 -32.89
N ALA A 44 -40.75 25.00 -32.54
CA ALA A 44 -41.33 25.41 -31.25
C ALA A 44 -42.76 24.80 -31.13
N ALA A 45 -43.44 24.59 -30.01
CA ALA A 45 -43.37 25.01 -28.61
C ALA A 45 -44.39 24.17 -27.81
N VAL A 46 -44.16 23.91 -26.51
CA VAL A 46 -45.14 24.00 -25.37
C VAL A 46 -44.27 24.02 -24.09
N VAL A 47 -43.89 25.20 -23.56
CA VAL A 47 -44.52 25.92 -22.42
C VAL A 47 -44.49 25.08 -21.12
N LEU A 48 -43.52 25.25 -20.21
CA LEU A 48 -43.31 26.33 -19.23
C LEU A 48 -44.19 26.22 -17.97
N VAL A 49 -43.65 25.62 -16.90
CA VAL A 49 -43.90 25.85 -15.46
C VAL A 49 -42.64 25.31 -14.75
N GLU A 50 -41.82 26.01 -13.96
CA GLU A 50 -41.75 27.38 -13.50
C GLU A 50 -40.27 27.66 -13.20
N ALA A 51 -39.84 28.90 -13.45
CA ALA A 51 -38.50 29.39 -13.18
C ALA A 51 -38.44 30.06 -11.80
N LEU A 52 -37.63 29.51 -10.89
CA LEU A 52 -36.86 30.23 -9.87
C LEU A 52 -35.96 29.15 -9.21
N LEU A 53 -34.66 29.07 -9.45
CA LEU A 53 -33.67 30.05 -9.03
C LEU A 53 -32.36 29.76 -9.79
N VAL A 54 -31.87 30.75 -10.53
CA VAL A 54 -30.60 30.67 -11.27
C VAL A 54 -29.49 31.23 -10.37
N VAL A 55 -28.37 30.50 -10.33
CA VAL A 55 -27.02 30.85 -9.83
C VAL A 55 -26.77 30.76 -8.32
N ALA A 56 -26.29 29.59 -7.88
CA ALA A 56 -25.11 29.52 -7.02
C ALA A 56 -24.32 28.22 -7.29
N VAL A 57 -23.37 28.33 -8.21
CA VAL A 57 -22.00 27.78 -8.11
C VAL A 57 -21.83 26.25 -8.04
N LEU A 58 -21.36 25.73 -9.18
CA LEU A 58 -20.39 24.62 -9.32
C LEU A 58 -19.53 24.37 -8.08
N VAL A 59 -19.55 23.15 -7.55
CA VAL A 59 -18.40 22.30 -7.13
C VAL A 59 -18.92 21.22 -6.19
N GLY A 60 -18.56 19.97 -6.47
CA GLY A 60 -18.67 18.86 -5.52
C GLY A 60 -19.68 17.80 -5.93
N ALA A 61 -19.27 16.90 -6.81
CA ALA A 61 -19.85 15.56 -6.86
C ALA A 61 -19.59 14.87 -5.51
N GLY A 62 -20.50 15.06 -4.56
CA GLY A 62 -20.51 14.32 -3.30
C GLY A 62 -20.94 12.90 -3.58
N VAL A 63 -19.97 12.03 -3.89
CA VAL A 63 -20.14 10.59 -3.70
C VAL A 63 -20.51 10.42 -2.24
N ALA A 64 -21.72 9.94 -1.97
CA ALA A 64 -22.14 9.55 -0.64
C ALA A 64 -21.26 8.37 -0.20
N VAL A 65 -20.14 8.68 0.46
CA VAL A 65 -19.36 7.69 1.19
C VAL A 65 -20.25 7.29 2.36
N THR A 66 -20.81 6.08 2.30
CA THR A 66 -21.34 5.39 3.47
C THR A 66 -20.16 5.15 4.40
N THR A 67 -19.89 6.10 5.28
CA THR A 67 -19.04 5.89 6.44
C THR A 67 -19.70 4.82 7.28
N ALA A 68 -19.05 3.66 7.36
CA ALA A 68 -19.37 2.66 8.36
C ALA A 68 -19.06 3.30 9.72
N THR A 69 -20.06 3.93 10.33
CA THR A 69 -20.00 4.33 11.72
C THR A 69 -20.08 3.05 12.55
N ALA A 70 -18.91 2.48 12.86
CA ALA A 70 -18.81 1.59 13.99
C ALA A 70 -19.33 2.38 15.20
N THR A 71 -20.47 1.95 15.72
CA THR A 71 -21.07 2.50 16.92
C THR A 71 -20.06 2.31 18.05
N ALA A 72 -19.48 3.42 18.51
CA ALA A 72 -18.64 3.47 19.70
C ALA A 72 -19.41 2.81 20.84
N THR A 73 -19.04 1.57 21.14
CA THR A 73 -19.58 0.79 22.23
C THR A 73 -18.70 1.10 23.43
N ASP A 74 -19.29 1.74 24.44
CA ASP A 74 -18.83 1.94 25.82
C ASP A 74 -17.32 1.87 26.11
N GLY A 75 -16.67 3.04 26.23
CA GLY A 75 -15.60 3.39 27.18
C GLY A 75 -14.34 2.51 27.30
N GLY A 76 -14.13 1.54 26.42
CA GLY A 76 -12.96 0.67 26.40
C GLY A 76 -11.86 1.19 25.49
N PRO A 77 -10.62 0.68 25.63
CA PRO A 77 -9.52 1.10 24.78
C PRO A 77 -9.78 0.77 23.31
N ALA A 78 -9.27 1.59 22.41
CA ALA A 78 -9.40 1.43 20.96
C ALA A 78 -8.06 1.62 20.26
N VAL A 79 -7.85 0.88 19.17
CA VAL A 79 -6.78 1.20 18.20
C VAL A 79 -7.30 2.31 17.32
N VAL A 80 -6.62 3.45 17.34
CA VAL A 80 -6.97 4.62 16.53
C VAL A 80 -5.92 4.81 15.45
N VAL A 81 -6.40 4.97 14.23
CA VAL A 81 -5.59 5.24 13.05
C VAL A 81 -5.83 6.69 12.63
N ARG A 82 -4.76 7.49 12.60
CA ARG A 82 -4.81 8.91 12.24
C ARG A 82 -3.94 9.23 11.04
N THR A 83 -4.33 10.22 10.26
CA THR A 83 -3.42 10.87 9.32
C THR A 83 -2.35 11.67 10.09
N PRO A 84 -1.23 12.07 9.46
CA PRO A 84 -0.20 12.89 10.09
C PRO A 84 -0.74 14.24 10.59
N ASP A 85 -1.79 14.77 9.95
CA ASP A 85 -2.49 16.00 10.35
C ASP A 85 -3.45 15.81 11.53
N GLY A 86 -3.60 14.58 12.03
CA GLY A 86 -4.40 14.23 13.21
C GLY A 86 -5.84 13.81 12.94
N GLU A 87 -6.28 13.77 11.67
CA GLU A 87 -7.61 13.30 11.30
C GLU A 87 -7.77 11.80 11.62
N VAL A 88 -8.88 11.40 12.25
CA VAL A 88 -9.18 9.98 12.51
C VAL A 88 -9.67 9.32 11.24
N VAL A 89 -8.91 8.33 10.77
CA VAL A 89 -9.25 7.48 9.62
C VAL A 89 -10.09 6.28 10.06
N ALA A 90 -9.74 5.70 11.21
CA ALA A 90 -10.47 4.59 11.81
C ALA A 90 -10.28 4.58 13.33
N SER A 91 -11.29 4.09 14.04
CA SER A 91 -11.21 3.77 15.47
C SER A 91 -11.87 2.43 15.68
N VAL A 92 -11.10 1.46 16.19
CA VAL A 92 -11.55 0.07 16.34
C VAL A 92 -11.43 -0.33 17.81
N PRO A 93 -12.53 -0.69 18.48
CA PRO A 93 -12.48 -1.17 19.86
C PRO A 93 -11.56 -2.38 20.01
N LEU A 94 -10.79 -2.41 21.09
CA LEU A 94 -10.01 -3.57 21.48
C LEU A 94 -10.85 -4.50 22.34
N THR A 95 -11.01 -5.75 21.90
CA THR A 95 -11.46 -6.82 22.78
C THR A 95 -10.23 -7.60 23.25
N GLY A 96 -9.83 -7.38 24.50
CA GLY A 96 -8.60 -7.94 25.07
C GLY A 96 -7.39 -7.01 24.95
N ASP A 97 -6.19 -7.60 24.93
CA ASP A 97 -4.90 -6.90 25.01
C ASP A 97 -4.11 -6.95 23.69
N GLY A 98 -4.71 -7.30 22.56
CA GLY A 98 -3.96 -7.52 21.33
C GLY A 98 -4.63 -7.05 20.05
N PHE A 99 -3.80 -6.71 19.07
CA PHE A 99 -4.19 -6.42 17.69
C PHE A 99 -3.08 -6.82 16.72
N ALA A 100 -3.37 -6.85 15.43
CA ALA A 100 -2.38 -7.12 14.40
C ALA A 100 -2.50 -6.14 13.23
N VAL A 101 -1.37 -5.84 12.59
CA VAL A 101 -1.31 -5.11 11.34
C VAL A 101 -0.78 -6.04 10.27
N GLY A 102 -1.65 -6.43 9.35
CA GLY A 102 -1.25 -7.17 8.15
C GLY A 102 -0.77 -6.24 7.06
N TYR A 103 0.09 -6.76 6.19
CA TYR A 103 0.54 -6.10 4.99
C TYR A 103 0.86 -7.15 3.91
N ARG A 104 0.66 -6.78 2.65
CA ARG A 104 1.21 -7.53 1.53
C ARG A 104 2.67 -7.13 1.36
N ASN A 105 3.57 -8.10 1.51
CA ASN A 105 4.99 -7.86 1.30
C ASN A 105 5.25 -7.49 -0.16
N SER A 106 5.92 -6.37 -0.42
CA SER A 106 6.15 -5.87 -1.77
C SER A 106 7.15 -6.70 -2.59
N VAL A 107 8.01 -7.48 -1.93
CA VAL A 107 9.02 -8.34 -2.57
C VAL A 107 8.43 -9.71 -2.86
N TYR A 108 7.80 -10.35 -1.87
CA TYR A 108 7.27 -11.72 -1.98
C TYR A 108 5.80 -11.78 -2.39
N THR A 109 5.11 -10.64 -2.42
CA THR A 109 3.67 -10.48 -2.76
C THR A 109 2.71 -11.31 -1.91
N THR A 110 3.16 -11.78 -0.74
CA THR A 110 2.42 -12.59 0.23
C THR A 110 2.04 -11.81 1.46
N LEU A 111 1.05 -12.33 2.20
CA LEU A 111 0.59 -11.71 3.44
C LEU A 111 1.58 -11.97 4.58
N ALA A 112 1.84 -10.92 5.35
CA ALA A 112 2.50 -10.99 6.63
C ALA A 112 1.79 -10.10 7.66
N GLU A 113 1.96 -10.42 8.94
CA GLU A 113 1.35 -9.73 10.07
C GLU A 113 2.38 -9.40 11.14
N GLU A 114 2.28 -8.18 11.65
CA GLU A 114 2.91 -7.74 12.89
C GLU A 114 1.84 -7.79 13.99
N ARG A 115 2.07 -8.59 15.03
CA ARG A 115 1.11 -8.81 16.13
C ARG A 115 1.59 -8.13 17.39
N TYR A 116 0.74 -7.31 17.96
CA TYR A 116 1.07 -6.44 19.08
C TYR A 116 0.26 -6.78 20.32
N ARG A 117 0.91 -6.70 21.49
CA ARG A 117 0.25 -6.66 22.79
C ARG A 117 0.21 -5.22 23.31
N VAL A 118 -0.95 -4.77 23.75
CA VAL A 118 -1.18 -3.51 24.45
C VAL A 118 -0.76 -3.65 25.90
N LEU A 119 0.05 -2.71 26.37
CA LEU A 119 0.59 -2.65 27.72
C LEU A 119 -0.32 -1.84 28.66
N PRO A 120 -0.24 -2.03 29.99
CA PRO A 120 -1.06 -1.30 30.96
C PRO A 120 -0.87 0.22 30.97
N ASP A 121 0.19 0.75 30.36
CA ASP A 121 0.46 2.18 30.24
C ASP A 121 -0.08 2.80 28.93
N GLY A 122 -0.61 1.98 28.01
CA GLY A 122 -1.19 2.41 26.73
C GLY A 122 -0.23 2.29 25.55
N ARG A 123 1.03 1.95 25.82
CA ARG A 123 1.97 1.54 24.78
C ARG A 123 1.61 0.15 24.25
N PHE A 124 2.23 -0.25 23.16
CA PHE A 124 2.08 -1.60 22.62
C PHE A 124 3.42 -2.13 22.14
N ALA A 125 3.63 -3.43 22.34
CA ALA A 125 4.87 -4.12 22.01
C ALA A 125 4.62 -5.13 20.89
N LEU A 126 5.51 -5.18 19.90
CA LEU A 126 5.53 -6.27 18.92
C LEU A 126 5.83 -7.57 19.69
N GLU A 127 4.92 -8.53 19.62
CA GLU A 127 5.05 -9.81 20.31
C GLU A 127 5.37 -10.95 19.34
N GLN A 128 4.87 -10.87 18.10
CA GLN A 128 5.05 -11.95 17.13
C GLN A 128 4.97 -11.40 15.70
N LEU A 129 5.77 -12.01 14.83
CA LEU A 129 5.67 -11.85 13.39
C LEU A 129 5.06 -13.13 12.80
N ALA A 130 4.23 -12.98 11.79
CA ALA A 130 3.62 -14.09 11.09
C ALA A 130 3.62 -13.86 9.58
N ALA A 131 3.72 -14.91 8.77
CA ALA A 131 3.72 -14.80 7.31
C ALA A 131 3.24 -16.10 6.64
N GLU A 132 2.75 -15.99 5.40
CA GLU A 132 2.47 -17.15 4.54
C GLU A 132 3.77 -17.85 4.09
N GLN A 133 4.90 -17.14 4.02
CA GLN A 133 6.17 -17.69 3.60
C GLN A 133 7.28 -17.47 4.64
N VAL A 134 8.06 -18.52 4.89
CA VAL A 134 9.25 -18.47 5.75
C VAL A 134 10.24 -17.39 5.29
N ALA A 135 10.43 -17.22 3.98
CA ALA A 135 11.35 -16.22 3.42
C ALA A 135 11.02 -14.78 3.85
N VAL A 136 9.74 -14.45 4.08
CA VAL A 136 9.37 -13.12 4.60
C VAL A 136 9.91 -12.93 6.03
N LEU A 137 9.89 -13.98 6.85
CA LEU A 137 10.40 -13.91 8.22
C LEU A 137 11.94 -13.91 8.23
N GLU A 138 12.58 -14.80 7.47
CA GLU A 138 14.05 -14.96 7.46
C GLU A 138 14.78 -13.88 6.67
N GLU A 139 14.29 -13.50 5.49
CA GLU A 139 15.03 -12.60 4.59
C GLU A 139 14.56 -11.15 4.72
N TYR A 140 13.25 -10.91 4.82
CA TYR A 140 12.72 -9.55 4.92
C TYR A 140 12.79 -9.01 6.36
N TYR A 141 12.29 -9.77 7.34
CA TYR A 141 12.37 -9.36 8.75
C TYR A 141 13.69 -9.68 9.42
N ALA A 142 14.48 -10.59 8.85
CA ALA A 142 15.76 -11.03 9.42
C ALA A 142 15.63 -11.45 10.89
N VAL A 143 14.58 -12.23 11.20
CA VAL A 143 14.36 -12.71 12.57
C VAL A 143 15.56 -13.57 13.02
N PRO A 144 16.02 -13.42 14.27
CA PRO A 144 17.25 -14.10 14.71
C PRO A 144 17.06 -15.60 14.98
N GLY A 145 15.82 -16.02 15.29
CA GLY A 145 15.46 -17.41 15.52
C GLY A 145 14.78 -18.05 14.32
N ALA A 146 14.83 -19.38 14.21
CA ALA A 146 14.16 -20.10 13.15
C ALA A 146 12.63 -19.92 13.22
N PRO A 147 11.96 -19.51 12.14
CA PRO A 147 10.51 -19.52 12.08
C PRO A 147 9.94 -20.92 12.31
N ARG A 148 8.74 -20.97 12.86
CA ARG A 148 8.02 -22.20 13.17
C ARG A 148 6.67 -22.21 12.45
N PRO A 149 6.08 -23.39 12.20
CA PRO A 149 4.69 -23.48 11.76
C PRO A 149 3.77 -22.72 12.73
N ALA A 150 2.79 -22.02 12.17
CA ALA A 150 1.76 -21.39 12.96
C ALA A 150 0.85 -22.44 13.63
N PRO A 151 0.22 -22.12 14.77
CA PRO A 151 -0.77 -23.00 15.38
C PRO A 151 -1.95 -23.30 14.44
N PRO A 152 -2.64 -24.44 14.59
CA PRO A 152 -3.86 -24.71 13.84
C PRO A 152 -4.92 -23.62 14.06
N GLY A 153 -5.53 -23.15 12.96
CA GLY A 153 -6.53 -22.08 13.00
C GLY A 153 -5.95 -20.66 12.98
N ASP A 154 -4.63 -20.52 12.89
CA ASP A 154 -4.00 -19.25 12.59
C ASP A 154 -4.35 -18.79 11.15
N ARG A 155 -4.30 -17.48 10.91
CA ARG A 155 -4.54 -16.89 9.58
C ARG A 155 -3.35 -17.09 8.63
N LEU A 156 -2.16 -17.36 9.17
CA LEU A 156 -0.90 -17.46 8.44
C LEU A 156 -0.20 -18.79 8.70
N ASP A 157 0.73 -19.17 7.83
CA ASP A 157 1.35 -20.49 7.84
C ASP A 157 2.55 -20.59 8.79
N HIS A 158 3.25 -19.48 9.00
CA HIS A 158 4.48 -19.43 9.78
C HIS A 158 4.48 -18.27 10.76
N VAL A 159 5.16 -18.45 11.88
CA VAL A 159 5.37 -17.42 12.89
C VAL A 159 6.81 -17.42 13.41
N ALA A 160 7.24 -16.25 13.87
CA ALA A 160 8.53 -16.06 14.51
C ALA A 160 8.40 -15.05 15.67
N GLU A 161 9.26 -15.20 16.67
CA GLU A 161 9.40 -14.20 17.72
C GLU A 161 10.26 -13.04 17.21
N PRO A 162 9.95 -11.78 17.59
CA PRO A 162 10.80 -10.65 17.28
C PRO A 162 12.14 -10.76 18.01
N ASP A 163 13.14 -9.98 17.59
CA ASP A 163 14.46 -9.98 18.21
C ASP A 163 14.40 -9.51 19.68
N PRO A 164 14.66 -10.40 20.67
CA PRO A 164 14.56 -10.04 22.08
C PRO A 164 15.64 -9.04 22.52
N ALA A 165 16.75 -8.92 21.77
CA ALA A 165 17.77 -7.92 22.03
C ALA A 165 17.37 -6.52 21.56
N ARG A 166 16.30 -6.41 20.76
CA ARG A 166 15.77 -5.16 20.20
C ARG A 166 14.24 -5.10 20.33
N PRO A 167 13.72 -4.99 21.56
CA PRO A 167 12.28 -4.95 21.77
C PRO A 167 11.66 -3.72 21.09
N ALA A 168 10.63 -3.96 20.28
CA ALA A 168 9.91 -2.93 19.55
C ALA A 168 8.64 -2.53 20.33
N VAL A 169 8.72 -1.43 21.07
CA VAL A 169 7.64 -0.89 21.90
C VAL A 169 7.30 0.53 21.44
N PHE A 170 6.01 0.80 21.27
CA PHE A 170 5.52 2.02 20.64
C PHE A 170 4.45 2.69 21.50
N GLU A 171 4.51 4.01 21.62
CA GLU A 171 3.35 4.84 21.97
C GLU A 171 2.51 5.13 20.73
N ARG A 172 3.20 5.34 19.61
CA ARG A 172 2.64 5.60 18.30
C ARG A 172 3.48 4.90 17.25
N LEU A 173 2.82 4.21 16.33
CA LEU A 173 3.47 3.53 15.22
C LEU A 173 3.12 4.24 13.91
N ASN A 174 4.14 4.72 13.22
CA ASN A 174 4.02 5.28 11.89
C ASN A 174 4.10 4.14 10.86
N ILE A 175 3.08 3.99 10.01
CA ILE A 175 3.06 3.01 8.92
C ILE A 175 2.69 3.64 7.58
N ALA A 176 3.32 3.14 6.52
CA ALA A 176 2.91 3.42 5.15
C ALA A 176 1.74 2.49 4.76
N ALA A 177 0.59 3.07 4.46
CA ALA A 177 -0.65 2.41 4.05
C ALA A 177 -0.91 2.57 2.54
N THR A 178 0.03 2.10 1.73
CA THR A 178 -0.06 2.15 0.25
C THR A 178 -0.88 0.99 -0.32
N ASP A 179 -1.27 1.13 -1.59
CA ASP A 179 -1.86 0.06 -2.39
C ASP A 179 -0.91 -1.15 -2.57
N LEU A 180 0.39 -0.91 -2.62
CA LEU A 180 1.41 -1.97 -2.68
C LEU A 180 1.48 -2.76 -1.37
N GLY A 181 1.41 -2.07 -0.24
CA GLY A 181 1.53 -2.68 1.08
C GLY A 181 0.22 -3.25 1.63
N GLU A 182 -0.92 -2.85 1.10
CA GLU A 182 -2.27 -3.29 1.50
C GLU A 182 -2.47 -3.36 3.04
N ARG A 183 -1.98 -2.35 3.79
CA ARG A 183 -2.02 -2.35 5.27
C ARG A 183 -3.44 -2.55 5.79
N THR A 184 -3.64 -3.59 6.60
CA THR A 184 -4.93 -3.97 7.15
C THR A 184 -4.83 -4.17 8.65
N LEU A 185 -5.71 -3.54 9.42
CA LEU A 185 -5.80 -3.70 10.86
C LEU A 185 -6.76 -4.83 11.22
N TYR A 186 -6.33 -5.68 12.15
CA TYR A 186 -7.11 -6.77 12.71
C TYR A 186 -7.18 -6.60 14.23
N THR A 187 -8.39 -6.58 14.77
CA THR A 187 -8.64 -6.74 16.20
C THR A 187 -9.56 -7.94 16.40
N PRO A 188 -9.40 -8.71 17.50
CA PRO A 188 -10.30 -9.83 17.77
C PRO A 188 -11.76 -9.38 17.80
N GLY A 189 -12.64 -10.15 17.15
CA GLY A 189 -14.09 -9.90 17.14
C GLY A 189 -14.58 -8.74 16.26
N ALA A 190 -13.69 -8.01 15.58
CA ALA A 190 -14.05 -6.98 14.62
C ALA A 190 -13.77 -7.40 13.17
N GLU A 191 -14.47 -6.78 12.22
CA GLU A 191 -14.16 -6.90 10.81
C GLU A 191 -12.79 -6.27 10.50
N PRO A 192 -11.97 -6.87 9.61
CA PRO A 192 -10.69 -6.29 9.20
C PRO A 192 -10.87 -4.90 8.58
N VAL A 193 -10.01 -3.95 8.98
CA VAL A 193 -10.04 -2.58 8.46
C VAL A 193 -8.91 -2.41 7.44
N PRO A 194 -9.21 -2.35 6.13
CA PRO A 194 -8.20 -2.15 5.09
C PRO A 194 -7.77 -0.68 5.06
N ILE A 195 -6.87 -0.30 5.97
CA ILE A 195 -6.38 1.09 6.17
C ILE A 195 -5.97 1.72 4.84
N TRP A 196 -5.26 0.97 3.98
CA TRP A 196 -4.78 1.46 2.68
C TRP A 196 -5.87 1.97 1.74
N ARG A 197 -7.14 1.55 1.92
CA ARG A 197 -8.28 2.04 1.14
C ARG A 197 -8.89 3.32 1.70
N LEU A 198 -8.58 3.64 2.94
CA LEU A 198 -9.11 4.79 3.67
C LEU A 198 -8.18 6.00 3.58
N VAL A 199 -6.91 5.78 3.25
CA VAL A 199 -5.91 6.84 3.07
C VAL A 199 -5.92 7.28 1.61
N THR A 200 -6.54 8.43 1.33
CA THR A 200 -6.72 8.95 -0.04
C THR A 200 -5.86 10.17 -0.38
N GLY A 201 -5.05 10.65 0.57
CA GLY A 201 -4.15 11.80 0.39
C GLY A 201 -2.87 11.46 -0.38
N GLU A 202 -2.08 12.48 -0.73
CA GLU A 202 -0.76 12.28 -1.35
C GLU A 202 0.25 11.66 -0.38
N ASP A 203 0.07 11.88 0.93
CA ASP A 203 0.81 11.19 1.98
C ASP A 203 0.07 9.91 2.37
N ALA A 204 0.61 8.76 1.96
CA ALA A 204 0.06 7.45 2.28
C ALA A 204 0.47 6.96 3.68
N THR A 205 0.89 7.85 4.57
CA THR A 205 1.33 7.52 5.93
C THR A 205 0.20 7.68 6.93
N VAL A 206 0.13 6.79 7.92
CA VAL A 206 -0.77 6.93 9.08
C VAL A 206 -0.05 6.62 10.39
N LEU A 207 -0.66 7.06 11.48
CA LEU A 207 -0.22 6.87 12.85
C LEU A 207 -1.22 5.96 13.56
N LEU A 208 -0.74 4.86 14.14
CA LEU A 208 -1.50 3.99 15.02
C LEU A 208 -1.16 4.30 16.47
N GLU A 209 -2.18 4.47 17.30
CA GLU A 209 -2.07 4.69 18.75
C GLU A 209 -3.23 4.01 19.49
N ILE A 210 -3.09 3.87 20.81
CA ILE A 210 -4.14 3.34 21.68
C ILE A 210 -4.81 4.51 22.41
N GLU A 211 -6.12 4.68 22.22
CA GLU A 211 -6.95 5.60 23.02
C GLU A 211 -7.70 4.83 24.10
N ARG A 212 -8.09 5.53 25.18
CA ARG A 212 -8.77 4.99 26.36
C ARG A 212 -10.03 5.76 26.68
#